data_AF-A0A1S8XZP1-F1
#
_entry.id   AF-A0A1S8XZP1-F1
#
_cell.length_a   1.000
_cell.length_b   1.000
_cell.length_c   1.000
_cell.angle_alpha   90.00
_cell.angle_beta   90.00
_cell.angle_gamma   90.00
#
_symmetry.space_group_name_H-M   'P 1'
#
loop_
_entity.id
_entity.type
_entity.pdbx_description
1 polymer ?
#
loop_
_entity_poly.entity_id
_entity_poly.type
_entity_poly.pdbx_seq_one_letter_code
_entity_poly.pdbx_strand_id
1 'polypeptide(L)'
;MRHLWSFLAGLVVAPVTWVLLALGQDGSTRTITRWVEIGTFNTANLIEPGVYLAVAGVLLGLLGTLRVSPLGPLVAGLLLIAPYVGMFVAPFEVRDRVPEGWKALGDPLPLFLPVQNGTLFLVGALLLMATFSRQRWRRWPRPAAGPVPAQRPEDAATNTFTLTDWPSGGSAAERDTAPLTLGYPDQPPPEPLPRRTAGESPWSAPPRRPEDTTTELR
;
A
#
# COMPACT_ATOMS: atom_id res chain seq x y z
N MET A 1 18.65 -9.54 11.06
CA MET A 1 18.02 -10.86 10.81
C MET A 1 16.73 -10.79 9.98
N ARG A 2 15.79 -9.87 10.22
CA ARG A 2 14.51 -9.77 9.47
C ARG A 2 14.61 -9.63 7.94
N HIS A 3 15.69 -9.03 7.42
CA HIS A 3 15.92 -8.89 5.97
C HIS A 3 16.40 -10.19 5.30
N LEU A 4 17.09 -11.05 6.05
CA LEU A 4 17.60 -12.33 5.56
C LEU A 4 16.43 -13.28 5.24
N TRP A 5 15.39 -13.27 6.08
CA TRP A 5 14.16 -14.03 5.85
C TRP A 5 13.43 -13.60 4.59
N SER A 6 13.35 -12.30 4.31
CA SER A 6 12.73 -11.82 3.07
C SER A 6 13.53 -12.16 1.82
N PHE A 7 14.87 -12.14 1.91
CA PHE A 7 15.74 -12.55 0.82
C PHE A 7 15.55 -14.04 0.52
N LEU A 8 15.61 -14.88 1.56
CA LEU A 8 15.42 -16.32 1.43
C LEU A 8 14.03 -16.66 0.90
N ALA A 9 13.00 -15.95 1.37
CA ALA A 9 11.65 -16.07 0.84
C ALA A 9 11.60 -15.73 -0.66
N GLY A 10 12.19 -14.63 -1.12
CA GLY A 10 12.25 -14.30 -2.54
C GLY A 10 13.02 -15.34 -3.37
N LEU A 11 14.14 -15.83 -2.85
CA LEU A 11 14.98 -16.85 -3.48
C LEU A 11 14.26 -18.19 -3.67
N VAL A 12 13.43 -18.59 -2.70
CA VAL A 12 12.66 -19.85 -2.76
C VAL A 12 11.34 -19.68 -3.51
N VAL A 13 10.64 -18.56 -3.32
CA VAL A 13 9.34 -18.32 -3.96
C VAL A 13 9.48 -18.17 -5.47
N ALA A 14 10.54 -17.51 -5.96
CA ALA A 14 10.73 -17.34 -7.41
C ALA A 14 10.74 -18.66 -8.21
N PRO A 15 11.57 -19.67 -7.90
CA PRO A 15 11.55 -20.94 -8.63
C PRO A 15 10.24 -21.70 -8.44
N VAL A 16 9.63 -21.66 -7.24
CA VAL A 16 8.32 -22.29 -6.98
C VAL A 16 7.24 -21.66 -7.86
N THR A 17 7.19 -20.34 -7.92
CA THR A 17 6.24 -19.60 -8.75
C THR A 17 6.46 -19.89 -10.23
N TRP A 18 7.72 -19.99 -10.68
CA TRP A 18 8.02 -20.37 -12.07
C TRP A 18 7.44 -21.75 -12.40
N VAL A 19 7.69 -22.76 -11.57
CA VAL A 19 7.12 -24.11 -11.73
C VAL A 19 5.60 -24.08 -11.79
N LEU A 20 4.95 -23.37 -10.86
CA LEU A 20 3.49 -23.27 -10.82
C LEU A 20 2.91 -22.56 -12.06
N LEU A 21 3.59 -21.52 -12.57
CA LEU A 21 3.21 -20.87 -13.82
C LEU A 21 3.32 -21.84 -14.99
N ALA A 22 4.42 -22.58 -15.10
CA ALA A 22 4.63 -23.54 -16.17
C ALA A 22 3.53 -24.61 -16.20
N LEU A 23 3.22 -25.21 -15.05
CA LEU A 23 2.16 -26.20 -14.91
C LEU A 23 0.77 -25.64 -15.20
N GLY A 24 0.45 -24.48 -14.63
CA GLY A 24 -0.85 -23.83 -14.84
C GLY A 24 -1.08 -23.43 -16.31
N GLN A 25 -0.06 -22.89 -16.98
CA GLN A 25 -0.15 -22.48 -18.37
C GLN A 25 -0.19 -23.68 -19.34
N ASP A 26 0.63 -24.71 -19.12
CA ASP A 26 0.60 -25.93 -19.94
C ASP A 26 -0.72 -26.68 -19.80
N GLY A 27 -1.17 -26.92 -18.56
CA GLY A 27 -2.41 -27.60 -18.28
C GLY A 27 -3.64 -26.86 -18.84
N SER A 28 -3.65 -25.53 -18.77
CA SER A 28 -4.71 -24.71 -19.41
C SER A 28 -4.69 -24.87 -20.93
N THR A 29 -3.51 -24.77 -21.54
CA THR A 29 -3.35 -24.85 -23.00
C THR A 29 -3.77 -26.23 -23.51
N ARG A 30 -3.25 -27.30 -22.91
CA ARG A 30 -3.60 -28.69 -23.24
C ARG A 30 -5.10 -28.95 -23.12
N THR A 31 -5.73 -28.44 -22.07
CA THR A 31 -7.17 -28.61 -21.84
C THR A 31 -7.99 -27.91 -22.92
N ILE A 32 -7.66 -26.65 -23.23
CA ILE A 32 -8.38 -25.86 -24.24
C ILE A 32 -8.19 -26.46 -25.63
N THR A 33 -6.96 -26.83 -26.01
CA THR A 33 -6.66 -27.46 -27.30
C THR A 33 -7.43 -28.77 -27.45
N ARG A 34 -7.48 -29.60 -26.40
CA ARG A 34 -8.26 -30.85 -26.40
C ARG A 34 -9.77 -30.61 -26.59
N TRP A 35 -10.33 -29.56 -26.02
CA TRP A 35 -11.74 -29.22 -26.22
C TRP A 35 -12.04 -28.84 -27.67
N VAL A 36 -11.13 -28.09 -28.29
CA VAL A 36 -11.23 -27.72 -29.71
C VAL A 36 -11.14 -28.96 -30.58
N GLU A 37 -10.22 -29.88 -30.29
CA GLU A 37 -10.03 -31.13 -31.05
C GLU A 37 -11.24 -32.07 -30.97
N ILE A 38 -11.84 -32.22 -29.79
CA ILE A 38 -12.95 -33.18 -29.55
C ILE A 38 -14.32 -32.51 -29.76
N GLY A 39 -14.38 -31.18 -29.86
CA GLY A 39 -15.63 -30.43 -30.00
C GLY A 39 -16.51 -30.44 -28.74
N THR A 40 -15.93 -30.72 -27.57
CA THR A 40 -16.65 -30.80 -26.29
C THR A 40 -15.88 -30.07 -25.19
N PHE A 41 -16.59 -29.47 -24.23
CA PHE A 41 -15.98 -28.77 -23.11
C PHE A 41 -16.32 -29.44 -21.78
N ASN A 42 -15.34 -29.50 -20.88
CA ASN A 42 -15.54 -29.89 -19.49
C ASN A 42 -14.69 -29.01 -18.57
N THR A 43 -15.31 -27.98 -18.00
CA THR A 43 -14.65 -26.98 -17.15
C THR A 43 -13.95 -27.58 -15.92
N ALA A 44 -14.35 -28.76 -15.46
CA ALA A 44 -13.65 -29.43 -14.35
C ALA A 44 -12.17 -29.67 -14.66
N ASN A 45 -11.82 -29.88 -15.93
CA ASN A 45 -10.44 -30.06 -16.38
C ASN A 45 -9.59 -28.78 -16.23
N LEU A 46 -10.20 -27.59 -16.08
CA LEU A 46 -9.48 -26.34 -15.81
C LEU A 46 -9.24 -26.10 -14.31
N ILE A 47 -9.84 -26.89 -13.41
CA ILE A 47 -9.67 -26.68 -11.97
C ILE A 47 -8.21 -26.93 -11.59
N GLU A 48 -7.62 -28.04 -12.05
CA GLU A 48 -6.23 -28.39 -11.78
C GLU A 48 -5.23 -27.29 -12.20
N PRO A 49 -5.18 -26.84 -13.47
CA PRO A 49 -4.30 -25.75 -13.85
C PRO A 49 -4.66 -24.42 -13.16
N GLY A 50 -5.95 -24.18 -12.89
CA GLY A 50 -6.43 -23.02 -12.16
C GLY A 50 -5.88 -22.95 -10.73
N VAL A 51 -5.77 -24.09 -10.03
CA VAL A 51 -5.20 -24.17 -8.68
C VAL A 51 -3.72 -23.77 -8.70
N TYR A 52 -2.93 -24.25 -9.66
CA TYR A 52 -1.52 -23.85 -9.77
C TYR A 52 -1.37 -22.35 -9.97
N LEU A 53 -2.17 -21.75 -10.85
CA LEU A 53 -2.16 -20.30 -11.08
C LEU A 53 -2.64 -19.50 -9.86
N ALA A 54 -3.66 -20.00 -9.15
CA ALA A 54 -4.17 -19.36 -7.95
C ALA A 54 -3.10 -19.34 -6.84
N VAL A 55 -2.44 -20.48 -6.59
CA VAL A 55 -1.35 -20.58 -5.61
C VAL A 55 -0.18 -19.69 -6.02
N ALA A 56 0.21 -19.67 -7.30
CA ALA A 56 1.25 -18.78 -7.79
C ALA A 56 0.90 -17.30 -7.55
N GLY A 57 -0.35 -16.90 -7.85
CA GLY A 57 -0.86 -15.56 -7.61
C GLY A 57 -0.85 -15.16 -6.14
N VAL A 58 -1.22 -16.08 -5.24
CA VAL A 58 -1.14 -15.85 -3.79
C VAL A 58 0.30 -15.66 -3.34
N LEU A 59 1.24 -16.50 -3.78
CA LEU A 59 2.66 -16.38 -3.45
C LEU A 59 3.23 -15.03 -3.92
N LEU A 60 2.93 -14.65 -5.16
CA LEU A 60 3.34 -13.37 -5.74
C LEU A 60 2.71 -12.17 -5.02
N GLY A 61 1.42 -12.26 -4.69
CA GLY A 61 0.69 -11.23 -3.96
C GLY A 61 1.24 -11.02 -2.56
N LEU A 62 1.52 -12.10 -1.83
CA LEU A 62 2.18 -12.04 -0.52
C LEU A 62 3.55 -11.39 -0.64
N LEU A 63 4.37 -11.83 -1.61
CA LEU A 63 5.69 -11.28 -1.85
C LEU A 63 5.65 -9.77 -2.19
N GLY A 64 4.70 -9.36 -3.04
CA GLY A 64 4.50 -7.96 -3.41
C GLY A 64 3.95 -7.07 -2.30
N THR A 65 3.18 -7.61 -1.35
CA THR A 65 2.53 -6.84 -0.26
C THR A 65 3.35 -6.74 1.02
N LEU A 66 4.35 -7.59 1.23
CA LEU A 66 5.25 -7.59 2.40
C LEU A 66 6.02 -6.26 2.56
N ARG A 67 5.46 -5.32 3.34
CA ARG A 67 6.03 -3.98 3.56
C ARG A 67 7.34 -3.96 4.35
N VAL A 68 7.66 -5.05 5.04
CA VAL A 68 8.76 -5.10 6.02
C VAL A 68 10.14 -5.08 5.36
N SER A 69 10.28 -5.61 4.14
CA SER A 69 11.57 -5.65 3.42
C SER A 69 11.38 -5.79 1.91
N PRO A 70 11.87 -4.84 1.09
CA PRO A 70 11.76 -4.87 -0.38
C PRO A 70 12.69 -5.90 -1.04
N LEU A 71 13.63 -6.49 -0.29
CA LEU A 71 14.67 -7.37 -0.84
C LEU A 71 14.09 -8.65 -1.46
N GLY A 72 13.02 -9.21 -0.89
CA GLY A 72 12.36 -10.41 -1.41
C GLY A 72 11.78 -10.23 -2.81
N PRO A 73 10.83 -9.30 -3.02
CA PRO A 73 10.28 -9.03 -4.35
C PRO A 73 11.32 -8.51 -5.34
N LEU A 74 12.36 -7.80 -4.90
CA LEU A 74 13.48 -7.41 -5.77
C LEU A 74 14.22 -8.65 -6.31
N VAL A 75 14.67 -9.53 -5.42
CA VAL A 75 15.42 -10.74 -5.79
C VAL A 75 14.58 -11.66 -6.65
N ALA A 76 13.32 -11.88 -6.26
CA ALA A 76 12.40 -12.69 -7.06
C ALA A 76 12.13 -12.06 -8.43
N GLY A 77 11.93 -10.75 -8.51
CA GLY A 77 11.75 -10.03 -9.77
C GLY A 77 12.94 -10.19 -10.70
N LEU A 78 14.17 -10.04 -10.17
CA LEU A 78 15.40 -10.27 -10.94
C LEU A 78 15.54 -11.71 -11.40
N LEU A 79 15.26 -12.69 -10.52
CA LEU A 79 15.32 -14.12 -10.86
C LEU A 79 14.33 -14.51 -11.95
N LEU A 80 13.13 -13.91 -11.97
CA LEU A 80 12.11 -14.18 -12.99
C LEU A 80 12.39 -13.47 -14.33
N ILE A 81 13.05 -12.31 -14.30
CA ILE A 81 13.46 -11.58 -15.52
C ILE A 81 14.68 -12.23 -16.19
N ALA A 82 15.62 -12.74 -15.39
CA ALA A 82 16.93 -13.18 -15.87
C ALA A 82 16.89 -14.22 -17.02
N PRO A 83 16.03 -15.26 -16.99
CA PRO A 83 15.95 -16.23 -18.09
C PRO A 83 15.54 -15.56 -19.41
N TYR A 84 14.56 -14.65 -19.35
CA TYR A 84 14.09 -13.95 -20.55
C TYR A 84 15.14 -12.97 -21.10
N VAL A 85 15.80 -12.21 -20.23
CA VAL A 85 16.88 -11.30 -20.65
C VAL A 85 18.08 -12.09 -21.18
N GLY A 86 18.39 -13.23 -20.57
CA GLY A 86 19.45 -14.13 -21.03
C GLY A 86 19.23 -14.63 -22.46
N MET A 87 17.98 -14.78 -22.91
CA MET A 87 17.67 -15.15 -24.29
C MET A 87 18.16 -14.11 -25.32
N PHE A 88 18.32 -12.83 -24.95
CA PHE A 88 18.88 -11.81 -25.85
C PHE A 88 20.41 -11.87 -25.96
N VAL A 89 21.09 -12.45 -24.96
CA VAL A 89 22.56 -12.49 -24.89
C VAL A 89 23.09 -13.85 -25.34
N ALA A 90 22.52 -14.93 -24.81
CA ALA A 90 22.96 -16.31 -25.03
C ALA A 90 21.75 -17.28 -25.09
N PRO A 91 20.94 -17.23 -26.16
CA PRO A 91 19.68 -18.00 -26.25
C PRO A 91 19.87 -19.51 -26.13
N PHE A 92 20.90 -20.07 -26.76
CA PHE A 92 21.17 -21.51 -26.71
C PHE A 92 21.64 -21.94 -25.32
N GLU A 93 22.52 -21.19 -24.66
CA GLU A 93 22.94 -21.52 -23.29
C GLU A 93 21.79 -21.46 -22.29
N VAL A 94 20.88 -20.50 -22.43
CA VAL A 94 19.69 -20.41 -21.57
C VAL A 94 18.77 -21.59 -21.80
N ARG A 95 18.55 -21.97 -23.06
CA ARG A 95 17.77 -23.15 -23.42
C ARG A 95 18.40 -24.43 -22.86
N ASP A 96 19.71 -24.61 -23.01
CA ASP A 96 20.42 -25.81 -22.56
C ASP A 96 20.45 -25.93 -21.02
N ARG A 97 20.41 -24.80 -20.30
CA ARG A 97 20.29 -24.77 -18.84
C ARG A 97 18.88 -25.10 -18.33
N VAL A 98 17.85 -25.04 -19.17
CA VAL A 98 16.46 -25.36 -18.80
C VAL A 98 16.06 -26.66 -19.51
N PRO A 99 16.21 -27.83 -18.87
CA PRO A 99 15.99 -29.11 -19.54
C PRO A 99 14.51 -29.27 -19.92
N GLU A 100 14.25 -29.56 -21.20
CA GLU A 100 12.90 -29.84 -21.71
C GLU A 100 12.29 -31.14 -21.17
N GLY A 101 13.10 -32.00 -20.54
CA GLY A 101 12.72 -33.33 -20.08
C GLY A 101 12.43 -33.47 -18.58
N TRP A 102 12.41 -32.37 -17.82
CA TRP A 102 12.07 -32.46 -16.39
C TRP A 102 10.62 -32.92 -16.23
N LYS A 103 10.40 -33.86 -15.31
CA LYS A 103 9.07 -34.34 -14.97
C LYS A 103 8.75 -33.95 -13.54
N ALA A 104 7.55 -33.40 -13.33
CA ALA A 104 6.99 -33.19 -12.00
C ALA A 104 5.79 -34.12 -11.86
N LEU A 105 5.78 -34.97 -10.84
CA LEU A 105 4.70 -35.94 -10.58
C LEU A 105 4.38 -36.89 -11.75
N GLY A 106 5.33 -37.14 -12.64
CA GLY A 106 5.17 -38.03 -13.80
C GLY A 106 4.81 -37.32 -15.10
N ASP A 107 4.37 -36.07 -15.03
CA ASP A 107 4.04 -35.23 -16.18
C ASP A 107 5.23 -34.39 -16.65
N PRO A 108 5.36 -34.12 -17.96
CA PRO A 108 6.38 -33.22 -18.48
C PRO A 108 6.19 -31.84 -17.88
N LEU A 109 7.28 -31.22 -17.42
CA LEU A 109 7.30 -29.90 -16.82
C LEU A 109 7.89 -28.90 -17.82
N PRO A 110 7.07 -28.18 -18.59
CA PRO A 110 7.54 -27.26 -19.62
C PRO A 110 7.99 -25.93 -19.01
N LEU A 111 9.11 -25.97 -18.27
CA LEU A 111 9.70 -24.79 -17.62
C LEU A 111 10.03 -23.67 -18.61
N PHE A 112 10.28 -24.00 -19.87
CA PHE A 112 10.60 -23.02 -20.90
C PHE A 112 9.36 -22.25 -21.39
N LEU A 113 8.15 -22.75 -21.18
CA LEU A 113 6.92 -22.16 -21.71
C LEU A 113 6.63 -20.74 -21.15
N PRO A 114 6.74 -20.49 -19.83
CA PRO A 114 6.60 -19.13 -19.29
C PRO A 114 7.69 -18.15 -19.76
N VAL A 115 8.88 -18.66 -20.09
CA VAL A 115 9.97 -17.84 -20.65
C VAL A 115 9.63 -17.47 -22.10
N GLN A 116 9.26 -18.45 -22.92
CA GLN A 116 8.93 -18.27 -24.32
C GLN A 116 7.78 -17.27 -24.53
N ASN A 117 6.73 -17.37 -23.70
CA ASN A 117 5.55 -16.50 -23.79
C ASN A 117 5.75 -15.15 -23.10
N GLY A 118 6.91 -14.90 -22.48
CA GLY A 118 7.24 -13.64 -21.81
C GLY A 118 6.51 -13.39 -20.49
N THR A 119 5.72 -14.35 -19.99
CA THR A 119 4.99 -14.19 -18.73
C THR A 119 5.93 -14.06 -17.54
N LEU A 120 7.05 -14.78 -17.55
CA LEU A 120 8.08 -14.68 -16.52
C LEU A 120 8.66 -13.26 -16.43
N PHE A 121 8.93 -12.65 -17.60
CA PHE A 121 9.41 -11.27 -17.69
C PHE A 121 8.39 -10.27 -17.16
N LEU A 122 7.11 -10.40 -17.58
CA LEU A 122 6.04 -9.50 -17.15
C LEU A 122 5.85 -9.55 -15.62
N VAL A 123 5.77 -10.75 -15.05
CA VAL A 123 5.62 -10.93 -13.60
C VAL A 123 6.83 -10.39 -12.85
N GLY A 124 8.04 -10.67 -13.32
CA GLY A 124 9.25 -10.14 -12.71
C GLY A 124 9.31 -8.60 -12.76
N ALA A 125 8.90 -7.99 -13.88
CA ALA A 125 8.83 -6.53 -14.03
C ALA A 125 7.79 -5.92 -13.08
N LEU A 126 6.64 -6.57 -12.90
CA LEU A 126 5.62 -6.15 -11.92
C LEU A 126 6.15 -6.21 -10.49
N LEU A 127 6.93 -7.24 -10.13
CA LEU A 127 7.58 -7.32 -8.82
C LEU A 127 8.63 -6.22 -8.61
N LEU A 128 9.43 -5.91 -9.63
CA LEU A 128 10.36 -4.77 -9.57
C LEU A 128 9.59 -3.46 -9.40
N MET A 129 8.54 -3.24 -10.19
CA MET A 129 7.69 -2.06 -10.06
C MET A 129 7.07 -1.93 -8.67
N ALA A 130 6.58 -3.05 -8.11
CA ALA A 130 6.06 -3.10 -6.75
C ALA A 130 7.13 -2.73 -5.71
N THR A 131 8.39 -3.09 -5.95
CA THR A 131 9.53 -2.78 -5.08
C THR A 131 9.84 -1.27 -5.05
N PHE A 132 9.83 -0.62 -6.22
CA PHE A 132 10.16 0.82 -6.36
C PHE A 132 8.97 1.76 -6.16
N SER A 133 7.76 1.23 -5.97
CA SER A 133 6.56 2.06 -5.79
C SER A 133 6.62 2.91 -4.51
N ARG A 134 6.72 4.24 -4.68
CA ARG A 134 6.73 5.24 -3.59
C ARG A 134 5.53 5.11 -2.64
N GLN A 135 4.40 4.57 -3.11
CA GLN A 135 3.18 4.41 -2.33
C GLN A 135 3.34 3.42 -1.16
N ARG A 136 4.29 2.47 -1.23
CA ARG A 136 4.65 1.62 -0.08
C ARG A 136 5.24 2.41 1.09
N TRP A 137 5.95 3.49 0.79
CA TRP A 137 6.72 4.30 1.74
C TRP A 137 5.95 5.51 2.24
N ARG A 138 4.84 5.88 1.58
CA ARG A 138 3.96 6.94 2.06
C ARG A 138 3.28 6.47 3.33
N ARG A 139 3.60 7.13 4.45
CA ARG A 139 2.83 7.00 5.69
C ARG A 139 1.36 7.27 5.35
N TRP A 140 0.50 6.33 5.73
CA TRP A 140 -0.93 6.61 5.76
C TRP A 140 -1.16 7.85 6.62
N PRO A 141 -2.04 8.79 6.22
CA PRO A 141 -2.44 9.88 7.08
C PRO A 141 -2.88 9.27 8.40
N ARG A 142 -2.24 9.67 9.51
CA ARG A 142 -2.74 9.29 10.83
C ARG A 142 -4.19 9.77 10.88
N PRO A 143 -5.16 8.92 11.24
CA PRO A 143 -6.48 9.42 11.61
C PRO A 143 -6.25 10.55 12.61
N ALA A 144 -6.79 11.73 12.33
CA ALA A 144 -6.82 12.79 13.34
C ALA A 144 -7.39 12.14 14.60
N ALA A 145 -6.66 12.22 15.71
CA ALA A 145 -7.13 11.67 16.97
C ALA A 145 -8.56 12.16 17.17
N GLY A 146 -9.51 11.22 17.24
CA GLY A 146 -10.89 11.56 17.54
C GLY A 146 -10.93 12.39 18.83
N PRO A 147 -11.96 13.24 19.01
CA PRO A 147 -12.04 14.12 20.17
C PRO A 147 -11.83 13.30 21.45
N VAL A 148 -10.83 13.68 22.24
CA VAL A 148 -10.57 13.10 23.55
C VAL A 148 -11.88 13.24 24.35
N PRO A 149 -12.49 12.15 24.85
CA PRO A 149 -13.67 12.28 25.69
C PRO A 149 -13.25 13.09 26.92
N ALA A 150 -14.01 14.14 27.22
CA ALA A 150 -13.78 14.99 28.38
C ALA A 150 -13.68 14.09 29.63
N GLN A 151 -12.54 14.16 30.32
CA GLN A 151 -12.35 13.46 31.58
C GLN A 151 -13.42 13.93 32.56
N ARG A 152 -14.22 12.98 33.06
CA ARG A 152 -15.21 13.24 34.10
C ARG A 152 -14.45 13.57 35.41
N PRO A 153 -14.88 14.57 36.21
CA PRO A 153 -14.08 15.07 37.33
C PRO A 153 -13.86 14.10 38.51
N GLU A 154 -14.45 12.91 38.47
CA GLU A 154 -14.56 12.02 39.64
C GLU A 154 -13.46 10.96 39.78
N ASP A 155 -12.59 10.75 38.77
CA ASP A 155 -11.45 9.82 38.88
C ASP A 155 -10.15 10.49 39.37
N ALA A 156 -10.21 11.78 39.77
CA ALA A 156 -9.06 12.50 40.33
C ALA A 156 -8.79 12.20 41.82
N ALA A 157 -9.55 11.28 42.44
CA ALA A 157 -9.50 11.03 43.88
C ALA A 157 -8.80 9.71 44.27
N THR A 158 -7.70 9.36 43.61
CA THR A 158 -6.67 8.49 44.22
C THR A 158 -5.30 8.84 43.65
N ASN A 159 -4.87 10.09 43.85
CA ASN A 159 -3.45 10.41 43.86
C ASN A 159 -3.10 10.93 45.25
N THR A 160 -2.41 10.09 46.01
CA THR A 160 -1.73 10.47 47.25
C THR A 160 -0.59 11.43 46.90
N PHE A 161 -0.90 12.70 46.66
CA PHE A 161 0.10 13.76 46.59
C PHE A 161 0.40 14.21 48.02
N THR A 162 1.58 13.88 48.51
CA THR A 162 2.15 14.51 49.70
C THR A 162 2.60 15.93 49.35
N LEU A 163 2.27 16.89 50.22
CA LEU A 163 2.50 18.35 50.07
C LEU A 163 4.00 18.76 50.09
N THR A 164 4.92 17.87 49.75
CA THR A 164 6.38 18.06 49.89
C THR A 164 7.14 18.01 48.57
N ASP A 165 6.50 17.70 47.44
CA ASP A 165 7.16 17.50 46.13
C ASP A 165 7.19 18.75 45.22
N TRP A 166 6.93 19.95 45.76
CA TRP A 166 7.12 21.17 44.98
C TRP A 166 8.62 21.49 44.87
N PRO A 167 9.22 21.62 43.67
CA PRO A 167 10.61 22.03 43.55
C PRO A 167 10.76 23.47 44.07
N SER A 168 11.68 23.67 45.01
CA SER A 168 12.06 25.00 45.49
C SER A 168 12.61 25.84 44.35
N GLY A 169 12.10 27.07 44.22
CA GLY A 169 12.54 28.04 43.23
C GLY A 169 14.03 28.35 43.37
N GLY A 170 14.78 27.98 42.33
CA GLY A 170 16.18 28.35 42.11
C GLY A 170 16.44 28.21 40.62
N SER A 171 16.46 29.34 39.93
CA SER A 171 16.48 29.54 38.47
C SER A 171 17.53 28.70 37.73
N ALA A 172 17.06 27.71 36.96
CA ALA A 172 17.84 27.03 35.96
C ALA A 172 18.09 27.95 34.75
N ALA A 173 19.36 28.08 34.41
CA ALA A 173 19.94 28.55 33.16
C ALA A 173 18.94 28.79 32.00
N GLU A 174 18.69 30.07 31.78
CA GLU A 174 18.58 30.77 30.50
C GLU A 174 19.11 29.93 29.31
N ARG A 175 18.23 29.15 28.70
CA ARG A 175 18.37 28.73 27.30
C ARG A 175 17.54 29.67 26.45
N ASP A 176 18.29 30.54 25.80
CA ASP A 176 17.94 31.42 24.69
C ASP A 176 16.71 30.92 23.90
N THR A 177 15.54 31.39 24.29
CA THR A 177 14.33 31.31 23.48
C THR A 177 13.81 32.74 23.38
N ALA A 178 14.19 33.42 22.31
CA ALA A 178 13.57 34.68 21.94
C ALA A 178 12.04 34.49 21.91
N PRO A 179 11.24 35.45 22.38
CA PRO A 179 9.80 35.35 22.31
C PRO A 179 9.37 35.18 20.84
N LEU A 180 8.39 34.31 20.58
CA LEU A 180 7.79 34.13 19.26
C LEU A 180 7.11 35.44 18.83
N THR A 181 7.85 36.32 18.16
CA THR A 181 7.29 37.49 17.50
C THR A 181 6.61 37.00 16.22
N LEU A 182 5.27 36.98 16.19
CA LEU A 182 4.55 37.01 14.92
C LEU A 182 5.08 38.23 14.17
N GLY A 183 5.77 38.02 13.04
CA GLY A 183 6.52 39.03 12.30
C GLY A 183 5.67 40.16 11.73
N TYR A 184 5.17 41.02 12.60
CA TYR A 184 4.58 42.30 12.27
C TYR A 184 5.64 43.37 12.50
N PRO A 185 6.01 44.19 11.52
CA PRO A 185 6.83 45.37 11.79
C PRO A 185 6.09 46.29 12.78
N ASP A 186 6.84 46.90 13.71
CA ASP A 186 6.32 47.85 14.70
C ASP A 186 5.56 48.97 13.99
N GLN A 187 4.24 48.87 13.99
CA GLN A 187 3.37 49.88 13.42
C GLN A 187 3.01 50.87 14.55
N PRO A 188 3.20 52.19 14.36
CA PRO A 188 2.76 53.16 15.35
C PRO A 188 1.24 53.01 15.61
N PRO A 189 0.76 53.35 16.83
CA PRO A 189 -0.62 53.12 17.21
C PRO A 189 -1.58 53.73 16.18
N PRO A 190 -2.58 52.99 15.66
CA PRO A 190 -3.56 53.57 14.78
C PRO A 190 -4.37 54.63 15.52
N GLU A 191 -4.61 55.75 14.85
CA GLU A 191 -5.46 56.85 15.28
C GLU A 191 -6.82 56.32 15.80
N PRO A 192 -7.35 56.83 16.92
CA PRO A 192 -8.60 56.31 17.48
C PRO A 192 -9.74 56.47 16.48
N LEU A 193 -10.32 55.34 16.07
CA LEU A 193 -11.45 55.29 15.15
C LEU A 193 -12.62 56.13 15.71
N PRO A 194 -13.36 56.86 14.85
CA PRO A 194 -14.51 57.65 15.28
C PRO A 194 -15.51 56.76 16.00
N ARG A 195 -15.90 57.18 17.21
CA ARG A 195 -16.85 56.50 18.08
C ARG A 195 -18.17 56.28 17.31
N ARG A 196 -18.42 55.05 16.84
CA ARG A 196 -19.69 54.69 16.18
C ARG A 196 -20.84 54.90 17.17
N THR A 197 -21.76 55.79 16.84
CA THR A 197 -23.09 55.86 17.45
C THR A 197 -23.78 54.50 17.28
N ALA A 198 -24.24 53.91 18.37
CA ALA A 198 -25.04 52.70 18.35
C ALA A 198 -26.33 52.98 17.58
N GLY A 199 -26.52 52.39 16.40
CA GLY A 199 -27.70 52.67 15.58
C GLY A 199 -27.92 51.73 14.40
N GLU A 200 -26.94 51.58 13.50
CA GLU A 200 -27.11 50.72 12.32
C GLU A 200 -25.95 49.74 12.16
N SER A 201 -26.12 48.54 12.75
CA SER A 201 -25.41 47.35 12.32
C SER A 201 -26.32 46.58 11.35
N PRO A 202 -25.85 46.22 10.13
CA PRO A 202 -26.63 45.42 9.18
C PRO A 202 -26.93 44.00 9.68
N TRP A 203 -26.34 43.61 10.81
CA TRP A 203 -26.36 42.24 11.35
C TRP A 203 -27.22 42.09 12.61
N SER A 204 -27.90 43.16 13.04
CA SER A 204 -28.77 43.15 14.23
C SER A 204 -30.26 43.22 13.91
N ALA A 205 -30.66 43.06 12.64
CA ALA A 205 -32.07 42.89 12.29
C ALA A 205 -32.46 41.40 12.41
N PRO A 206 -33.44 41.02 13.26
CA PRO A 206 -33.96 39.67 13.28
C PRO A 206 -34.66 39.34 11.94
N PRO A 207 -34.65 38.05 11.51
CA PRO A 207 -35.20 37.65 10.23
C PRO A 207 -36.71 37.94 10.16
N ARG A 208 -37.13 38.68 9.12
CA ARG A 208 -38.56 38.90 8.83
C ARG A 208 -39.20 37.56 8.44
N ARG A 209 -40.30 37.21 9.11
CA ARG A 209 -41.13 36.05 8.78
C ARG A 209 -41.83 36.31 7.43
N PRO A 210 -41.86 35.34 6.49
CA PRO A 210 -42.66 35.48 5.28
C PRO A 210 -44.14 35.42 5.67
N GLU A 211 -44.85 36.51 5.43
CA GLU A 211 -46.32 36.56 5.52
C GLU A 211 -46.93 35.91 4.28
N ASP A 212 -47.98 35.14 4.52
CA ASP A 212 -48.71 34.30 3.58
C ASP A 212 -49.22 35.10 2.37
N THR A 213 -48.68 34.85 1.18
CA THR A 213 -49.37 35.18 -0.07
C THR A 213 -50.50 34.17 -0.29
N THR A 214 -51.64 34.45 0.33
CA THR A 214 -52.92 33.85 -0.03
C THR A 214 -53.25 34.23 -1.46
N THR A 215 -53.44 33.20 -2.29
CA THR A 215 -54.01 33.28 -3.63
C THR A 215 -55.51 33.55 -3.48
N GLU A 216 -55.98 34.74 -3.83
CA GLU A 216 -57.41 34.97 -4.11
C GLU A 216 -57.61 34.93 -5.62
N LEU A 217 -58.23 33.85 -6.07
CA LEU A 217 -58.90 33.71 -7.36
C LEU A 217 -60.20 34.53 -7.31
N ARG A 218 -60.32 35.57 -8.13
CA ARG A 218 -61.54 35.84 -8.91
C ARG A 218 -61.29 36.79 -10.08
#